data_AF-A0A1V1T7X2-F1
#
_entry.id   AF-A0A1V1T7X2-F1
#
_cell.length_a   1.000
_cell.length_b   1.000
_cell.length_c   1.000
_cell.angle_alpha   90.00
_cell.angle_beta   90.00
_cell.angle_gamma   90.00
#
_symmetry.space_group_name_H-M   'P 1'
#
loop_
_entity.id
_entity.type
_entity.pdbx_description
1 polymer ?
#
loop_
_entity_poly.entity_id
_entity_poly.type
_entity_poly.pdbx_seq_one_letter_code
_entity_poly.pdbx_strand_id
1 'polypeptide(L)'
;MSGGWNTIESDAGVFTFLLNNLGAQDVQFEELLTLEPEVLAALYPVYGVIFLFKYPTDAPYAATDKPLDGTFDHEAAERIFFAAQTIQNACGTQALLSVLLNKDQEGDSGSTSAGDEATGIDIGKSLREFRDFTMVLPPEFRGEALSNSELIRDVHNSFAKSSPFVDETQRTSGEPEDAFHFIAYTPINGTLYELDGLQPAPISHGPCIADEFPAKVMDVLQRRIARYDMSEIRFNLMAMVRDLRVRAREIGDGEALEREEQKRRDWQFENALRRHNFVGFAGAVLKGVVEDKLAEGGDAAYQKWIEEAKAKTKQRLESKRRGGGGGDVEMEG
;
A
#
# COMPACT_ATOMS: atom_id res chain seq x y z
N MET A 1 5.56 2.93 -24.14
CA MET A 1 5.14 2.86 -22.73
C MET A 1 3.81 2.15 -22.70
N SER A 2 3.70 1.06 -21.96
CA SER A 2 2.44 0.30 -21.86
C SER A 2 1.38 1.18 -21.21
N GLY A 3 0.16 1.24 -21.77
CA GLY A 3 -0.96 2.00 -21.20
C GLY A 3 -1.59 1.37 -19.95
N GLY A 4 -0.89 0.43 -19.30
CA GLY A 4 -1.37 -0.35 -18.16
C GLY A 4 -0.95 0.23 -16.80
N TRP A 5 -1.46 -0.38 -15.73
CA TRP A 5 -1.14 -0.06 -14.35
C TRP A 5 -0.09 -1.04 -13.81
N ASN A 6 0.92 -0.52 -13.11
CA ASN A 6 2.01 -1.30 -12.54
C ASN A 6 1.73 -1.68 -11.09
N THR A 7 2.45 -2.66 -10.54
CA THR A 7 2.36 -2.91 -9.09
C THR A 7 3.17 -1.87 -8.32
N ILE A 8 2.61 -1.39 -7.22
CA ILE A 8 3.29 -0.49 -6.27
C ILE A 8 3.58 -1.24 -4.96
N GLU A 9 4.70 -0.88 -4.33
CA GLU A 9 5.11 -1.44 -3.04
C GLU A 9 4.28 -0.83 -1.91
N SER A 10 3.97 -1.64 -0.89
CA SER A 10 3.29 -1.18 0.32
C SER A 10 4.28 -0.45 1.23
N ASP A 11 4.50 0.82 0.93
CA ASP A 11 5.48 1.66 1.60
C ASP A 11 4.90 3.05 1.91
N ALA A 12 5.03 3.48 3.17
CA ALA A 12 4.49 4.76 3.63
C ALA A 12 5.09 5.95 2.88
N GLY A 13 6.38 5.88 2.50
CA GLY A 13 7.03 6.87 1.66
C GLY A 13 6.36 6.95 0.29
N VAL A 14 6.26 5.84 -0.43
CA VAL A 14 5.59 5.75 -1.74
C VAL A 14 4.17 6.30 -1.68
N PHE A 15 3.36 5.86 -0.72
CA PHE A 15 1.97 6.32 -0.57
C PHE A 15 1.88 7.82 -0.23
N THR A 16 2.82 8.33 0.56
CA THR A 16 2.86 9.77 0.84
C THR A 16 3.28 10.58 -0.38
N PHE A 17 4.25 10.11 -1.17
CA PHE A 17 4.63 10.78 -2.41
C PHE A 17 3.52 10.73 -3.46
N LEU A 18 2.72 9.65 -3.50
CA LEU A 18 1.51 9.57 -4.31
C LEU A 18 0.53 10.69 -3.94
N LEU A 19 0.23 10.89 -2.65
CA LEU A 19 -0.64 11.98 -2.18
C LEU A 19 -0.16 13.35 -2.67
N ASN A 20 1.12 13.66 -2.44
CA ASN A 20 1.71 14.94 -2.82
C ASN A 20 1.65 15.18 -4.33
N ASN A 21 1.95 14.15 -5.14
CA ASN A 21 1.94 14.26 -6.60
C ASN A 21 0.52 14.33 -7.19
N LEU A 22 -0.48 13.81 -6.47
CA LEU A 22 -1.89 13.98 -6.84
C LEU A 22 -2.44 15.36 -6.42
N GLY A 23 -1.70 16.11 -5.61
CA GLY A 23 -2.03 17.48 -5.22
C GLY A 23 -2.68 17.64 -3.85
N ALA A 24 -2.77 16.56 -3.05
CA ALA A 24 -3.25 16.65 -1.68
C ALA A 24 -2.24 17.38 -0.79
N GLN A 25 -2.73 18.24 0.12
CA GLN A 25 -1.90 19.06 1.00
C GLN A 25 -1.99 18.59 2.46
N ASP A 26 -0.86 18.67 3.18
CA ASP A 26 -0.76 18.43 4.62
C ASP A 26 -1.24 17.04 5.09
N VAL A 27 -1.09 16.02 4.24
CA VAL A 27 -1.40 14.62 4.56
C VAL A 27 -0.20 13.72 4.29
N GLN A 28 -0.03 12.71 5.14
CA GLN A 28 0.97 11.67 4.96
C GLN A 28 0.44 10.29 5.34
N PHE A 29 1.20 9.27 4.98
CA PHE A 29 1.03 7.92 5.47
C PHE A 29 2.07 7.60 6.54
N GLU A 30 1.63 6.87 7.57
CA GLU A 30 2.46 6.28 8.60
C GLU A 30 2.24 4.77 8.63
N GLU A 31 3.32 4.00 8.67
CA GLU A 31 3.24 2.55 8.80
C GLU A 31 3.04 2.17 10.26
N LEU A 32 2.12 1.22 10.50
CA LEU A 32 1.84 0.70 11.84
C LEU A 32 2.46 -0.69 12.00
N LEU A 33 3.30 -0.84 13.02
CA LEU A 33 3.97 -2.10 13.36
C LEU A 33 3.14 -2.98 14.32
N THR A 34 2.18 -2.37 15.03
CA THR A 34 1.33 -3.03 16.01
C THR A 34 -0.14 -2.67 15.78
N LEU A 35 -1.04 -3.52 16.28
CA LEU A 35 -2.49 -3.29 16.26
C LEU A 35 -3.00 -2.69 17.58
N GLU A 36 -2.14 -1.91 18.25
CA GLU A 36 -2.49 -1.22 19.49
C GLU A 36 -3.22 0.10 19.17
N PRO A 37 -4.46 0.28 19.65
CA PRO A 37 -5.24 1.49 19.39
C PRO A 37 -4.52 2.79 19.78
N GLU A 38 -3.69 2.74 20.83
CA GLU A 38 -2.95 3.88 21.37
C GLU A 38 -1.93 4.42 20.38
N VAL A 39 -1.28 3.53 19.61
CA VAL A 39 -0.30 3.91 18.59
C VAL A 39 -0.97 4.69 17.47
N LEU A 40 -2.14 4.22 17.02
CA LEU A 40 -2.92 4.93 16.00
C LEU A 40 -3.51 6.24 16.54
N ALA A 41 -4.02 6.23 17.77
CA ALA A 41 -4.56 7.43 18.42
C ALA A 41 -3.50 8.54 18.60
N ALA A 42 -2.23 8.17 18.85
CA ALA A 42 -1.14 9.13 18.97
C ALA A 42 -0.89 9.93 17.67
N LEU A 43 -1.30 9.40 16.52
CA LEU A 43 -1.16 10.02 15.20
C LEU A 43 -2.33 10.95 14.82
N TYR A 44 -3.21 11.27 15.77
CA TYR A 44 -4.36 12.15 15.51
C TYR A 44 -3.95 13.50 14.84
N PRO A 45 -4.75 14.01 13.88
CA PRO A 45 -5.97 13.40 13.31
C PRO A 45 -5.66 12.27 12.32
N VAL A 46 -6.44 11.19 12.41
CA VAL A 46 -6.35 10.01 11.53
C VAL A 46 -7.55 10.02 10.58
N TYR A 47 -7.27 10.05 9.28
CA TYR A 47 -8.29 10.14 8.23
C TYR A 47 -8.82 8.77 7.81
N GLY A 48 -7.99 7.75 7.91
CA GLY A 48 -8.33 6.36 7.61
C GLY A 48 -7.09 5.48 7.68
N VAL A 49 -7.28 4.17 7.48
CA VAL A 49 -6.18 3.21 7.37
C VAL A 49 -6.33 2.37 6.10
N ILE A 50 -5.21 1.95 5.55
CA ILE A 50 -5.12 1.04 4.42
C ILE A 50 -4.49 -0.25 4.92
N PHE A 51 -5.18 -1.36 4.65
CA PHE A 51 -4.74 -2.69 5.04
C PHE A 51 -4.43 -3.53 3.79
N LEU A 52 -3.25 -4.11 3.76
CA LEU A 52 -2.80 -5.06 2.75
C LEU A 52 -2.78 -6.46 3.34
N PHE A 53 -3.31 -7.42 2.59
CA PHE A 53 -3.31 -8.83 2.98
C PHE A 53 -3.19 -9.74 1.76
N LYS A 54 -2.81 -11.00 1.98
CA LYS A 54 -2.82 -12.02 0.93
C LYS A 54 -4.26 -12.29 0.47
N TYR A 55 -4.51 -12.11 -0.82
CA TYR A 55 -5.80 -12.37 -1.43
C TYR A 55 -6.15 -13.86 -1.30
N PRO A 56 -7.29 -14.21 -0.68
CA PRO A 56 -7.66 -15.61 -0.48
C PRO A 56 -8.12 -16.22 -1.81
N THR A 57 -7.45 -17.27 -2.24
CA THR A 57 -7.76 -18.03 -3.47
C THR A 57 -8.61 -19.27 -3.22
N ASP A 58 -8.74 -19.67 -1.96
CA ASP A 58 -9.27 -20.98 -1.58
C ASP A 58 -10.81 -20.99 -1.46
N ALA A 59 -11.42 -19.81 -1.45
CA ALA A 59 -12.86 -19.60 -1.40
C ALA A 59 -13.25 -18.32 -2.15
N PRO A 60 -14.53 -18.17 -2.58
CA PRO A 60 -15.01 -16.93 -3.16
C PRO A 60 -14.83 -15.76 -2.18
N TYR A 61 -14.01 -14.78 -2.58
CA TYR A 61 -13.66 -13.63 -1.72
C TYR A 61 -14.85 -12.69 -1.48
N ALA A 62 -15.63 -12.40 -2.53
CA ALA A 62 -16.85 -11.61 -2.44
C ALA A 62 -18.06 -12.54 -2.44
N ALA A 63 -18.75 -12.62 -1.30
CA ALA A 63 -20.06 -13.25 -1.23
C ALA A 63 -21.13 -12.25 -1.65
N THR A 64 -22.07 -12.69 -2.48
CA THR A 64 -23.08 -11.80 -3.10
C THR A 64 -24.15 -11.33 -2.12
N ASP A 65 -24.41 -12.11 -1.07
CA ASP A 65 -25.54 -11.84 -0.16
C ASP A 65 -25.14 -11.08 1.12
N LYS A 66 -23.92 -11.32 1.65
CA LYS A 66 -23.42 -10.67 2.87
C LYS A 66 -21.89 -10.66 2.91
N PRO A 67 -21.26 -9.64 3.52
CA PRO A 67 -19.83 -9.65 3.75
C PRO A 67 -19.46 -10.66 4.85
N LEU A 68 -18.17 -10.97 4.96
CA LEU A 68 -17.64 -11.85 6.01
C LEU A 68 -17.72 -11.22 7.41
N ASP A 69 -17.72 -9.89 7.49
CA ASP A 69 -17.92 -9.09 8.72
C ASP A 69 -18.55 -7.75 8.33
N GLY A 70 -19.35 -7.17 9.23
CA GLY A 70 -20.16 -5.98 8.96
C GLY A 70 -21.40 -6.25 8.09
N THR A 71 -21.91 -5.20 7.46
CA THR A 71 -23.11 -5.24 6.60
C THR A 71 -22.94 -4.39 5.35
N PHE A 72 -23.32 -4.91 4.17
CA PHE A 72 -23.33 -4.10 2.95
C PHE A 72 -24.28 -2.91 3.07
N ASP A 73 -23.81 -1.74 2.63
CA ASP A 73 -24.58 -0.50 2.59
C ASP A 73 -24.61 0.04 1.15
N HIS A 74 -25.56 -0.48 0.36
CA HIS A 74 -25.73 -0.09 -1.04
C HIS A 74 -26.17 1.37 -1.21
N GLU A 75 -26.91 1.92 -0.24
CA GLU A 75 -27.32 3.33 -0.28
C GLU A 75 -26.14 4.27 0.00
N ALA A 76 -25.19 3.85 0.84
CA ALA A 76 -23.95 4.59 1.03
C ALA A 76 -23.11 4.62 -0.26
N ALA A 77 -23.13 3.56 -1.08
CA ALA A 77 -22.36 3.52 -2.33
C ALA A 77 -22.67 4.70 -3.26
N GLU A 78 -23.90 5.23 -3.24
CA GLU A 78 -24.29 6.41 -4.01
C GLU A 78 -23.89 7.73 -3.33
N ARG A 79 -23.91 7.77 -1.99
CA ARG A 79 -23.69 8.99 -1.19
C ARG A 79 -22.23 9.30 -0.86
N ILE A 80 -21.40 8.27 -0.74
CA ILE A 80 -19.96 8.38 -0.46
C ILE A 80 -19.16 8.02 -1.70
N PHE A 81 -17.90 8.43 -1.76
CA PHE A 81 -17.00 7.98 -2.81
C PHE A 81 -16.66 6.51 -2.61
N PHE A 82 -17.26 5.65 -3.43
CA PHE A 82 -16.95 4.24 -3.54
C PHE A 82 -16.83 3.89 -5.02
N ALA A 83 -15.70 3.29 -5.41
CA ALA A 83 -15.42 2.88 -6.76
C ALA A 83 -15.15 1.37 -6.82
N ALA A 84 -15.80 0.67 -7.74
CA ALA A 84 -15.53 -0.74 -7.97
C ALA A 84 -14.20 -0.89 -8.72
N GLN A 85 -13.39 -1.87 -8.35
CA GLN A 85 -12.10 -2.11 -8.99
C GLN A 85 -12.31 -2.78 -10.35
N THR A 86 -12.00 -2.05 -11.42
CA THR A 86 -12.16 -2.51 -12.81
C THR A 86 -10.84 -3.01 -13.42
N ILE A 87 -9.72 -2.72 -12.77
CA ILE A 87 -8.36 -2.99 -13.26
C ILE A 87 -7.51 -3.66 -12.19
N GLN A 88 -6.58 -4.51 -12.64
CA GLN A 88 -5.57 -5.10 -11.77
C GLN A 88 -4.45 -4.10 -11.47
N ASN A 89 -3.71 -4.32 -10.38
CA ASN A 89 -2.54 -3.54 -9.95
C ASN A 89 -2.80 -2.08 -9.50
N ALA A 90 -4.03 -1.55 -9.62
CA ALA A 90 -4.36 -0.20 -9.14
C ALA A 90 -4.91 -0.16 -7.70
N CYS A 91 -5.08 -1.32 -7.05
CA CYS A 91 -5.76 -1.45 -5.76
C CYS A 91 -5.18 -0.55 -4.66
N GLY A 92 -3.85 -0.38 -4.60
CA GLY A 92 -3.23 0.51 -3.61
C GLY A 92 -3.62 1.98 -3.79
N THR A 93 -3.59 2.49 -5.02
CA THR A 93 -4.03 3.87 -5.33
C THR A 93 -5.54 4.03 -5.16
N GLN A 94 -6.33 3.02 -5.49
CA GLN A 94 -7.76 3.04 -5.28
C GLN A 94 -8.11 3.08 -3.79
N ALA A 95 -7.46 2.27 -2.95
CA ALA A 95 -7.65 2.32 -1.49
C ALA A 95 -7.27 3.69 -0.91
N LEU A 96 -6.17 4.28 -1.38
CA LEU A 96 -5.77 5.64 -1.02
C LEU A 96 -6.84 6.68 -1.39
N LEU A 97 -7.34 6.63 -2.63
CA LEU A 97 -8.37 7.57 -3.09
C LEU A 97 -9.71 7.37 -2.38
N SER A 98 -10.06 6.13 -2.02
CA SER A 98 -11.25 5.81 -1.21
C SER A 98 -11.23 6.50 0.14
N VAL A 99 -10.08 6.66 0.79
CA VAL A 99 -10.00 7.48 2.02
C VAL A 99 -10.01 8.97 1.67
N LEU A 100 -9.13 9.39 0.77
CA LEU A 100 -8.86 10.80 0.49
C LEU A 100 -10.10 11.56 -0.01
N LEU A 101 -10.84 10.99 -0.97
CA LEU A 101 -11.98 11.65 -1.61
C LEU A 101 -13.23 11.68 -0.72
N ASN A 102 -13.26 10.86 0.33
CA ASN A 102 -14.30 10.92 1.39
C ASN A 102 -13.95 11.91 2.51
N LYS A 103 -12.79 12.57 2.44
CA LYS A 103 -12.31 13.52 3.45
C LYS A 103 -12.10 14.94 2.90
N ASP A 104 -12.71 15.26 1.77
CA ASP A 104 -12.57 16.57 1.14
C ASP A 104 -13.19 17.72 1.97
N GLN A 105 -12.38 18.76 2.28
CA GLN A 105 -12.80 19.92 3.10
C GLN A 105 -13.99 20.72 2.52
N GLU A 106 -14.04 20.94 1.21
CA GLU A 106 -15.06 21.84 0.62
C GLU A 106 -16.29 21.08 0.08
N GLY A 107 -16.19 19.75 -0.04
CA GLY A 107 -17.23 18.89 -0.60
C GLY A 107 -18.43 18.62 0.32
N ASP A 108 -18.35 18.99 1.60
CA ASP A 108 -19.37 18.69 2.62
C ASP A 108 -20.16 19.92 3.09
N SER A 109 -20.44 20.84 2.15
CA SER A 109 -21.31 22.00 2.39
C SER A 109 -22.80 21.67 2.61
N GLY A 110 -23.15 20.38 2.74
CA GLY A 110 -24.53 19.89 2.88
C GLY A 110 -24.88 19.16 4.18
N SER A 111 -23.91 18.70 4.98
CA SER A 111 -24.20 17.91 6.18
C SER A 111 -23.07 17.91 7.22
N THR A 112 -22.48 19.06 7.55
CA THR A 112 -21.61 19.14 8.72
C THR A 112 -22.44 19.07 10.00
N SER A 113 -22.49 17.87 10.59
CA SER A 113 -22.72 17.77 12.02
C SER A 113 -21.52 18.43 12.71
N ALA A 114 -21.76 19.17 13.79
CA ALA A 114 -20.81 20.06 14.47
C ALA A 114 -19.53 19.39 15.06
N GLY A 115 -19.24 18.14 14.71
CA GLY A 115 -18.04 17.38 15.10
C GLY A 115 -17.01 17.11 13.99
N ASP A 116 -17.29 17.41 12.72
CA ASP A 116 -16.41 17.05 11.58
C ASP A 116 -15.44 18.16 11.12
N GLU A 117 -15.55 19.40 11.65
CA GLU A 117 -14.76 20.56 11.21
C GLU A 117 -13.23 20.39 11.35
N ALA A 118 -12.74 19.44 12.16
CA ALA A 118 -11.32 19.22 12.40
C ALA A 118 -10.66 18.18 11.48
N THR A 119 -11.39 17.53 10.56
CA THR A 119 -10.91 16.32 9.85
C THR A 119 -10.92 16.37 8.33
N GLY A 120 -11.16 17.54 7.73
CA GLY A 120 -11.06 17.68 6.28
C GLY A 120 -9.61 17.67 5.78
N ILE A 121 -9.41 17.29 4.52
CA ILE A 121 -8.18 17.39 3.74
C ILE A 121 -8.41 18.30 2.54
N ASP A 122 -7.44 19.18 2.22
CA ASP A 122 -7.40 19.81 0.89
C ASP A 122 -6.83 18.81 -0.10
N ILE A 123 -7.71 18.18 -0.89
CA ILE A 123 -7.34 17.17 -1.88
C ILE A 123 -6.77 17.77 -3.17
N GLY A 124 -6.76 19.11 -3.28
CA GLY A 124 -6.30 19.81 -4.47
C GLY A 124 -7.31 19.81 -5.61
N LYS A 125 -7.13 20.77 -6.53
CA LYS A 125 -8.09 21.06 -7.61
C LYS A 125 -8.40 19.86 -8.49
N SER A 126 -7.38 19.14 -8.97
CA SER A 126 -7.56 18.06 -9.95
C SER A 126 -8.34 16.88 -9.37
N LEU A 127 -8.08 16.51 -8.11
CA LEU A 127 -8.82 15.44 -7.43
C LEU A 127 -10.24 15.88 -7.07
N ARG A 128 -10.44 17.15 -6.71
CA ARG A 128 -11.76 17.72 -6.46
C ARG A 128 -12.63 17.68 -7.72
N GLU A 129 -12.10 18.13 -8.87
CA GLU A 129 -12.78 18.05 -10.16
C GLU A 129 -13.10 16.58 -10.55
N PHE A 130 -12.16 15.67 -10.32
CA PHE A 130 -12.37 14.24 -10.55
C PHE A 130 -13.48 13.67 -9.64
N ARG A 131 -13.49 14.02 -8.35
CA ARG A 131 -14.52 13.63 -7.39
C ARG A 131 -15.89 14.13 -7.83
N ASP A 132 -16.02 15.42 -8.12
CA ASP A 132 -17.31 16.02 -8.50
C ASP A 132 -17.86 15.41 -9.79
N PHE A 133 -16.99 15.13 -10.76
CA PHE A 133 -17.36 14.43 -11.99
C PHE A 133 -17.80 12.98 -11.74
N THR A 134 -17.16 12.26 -10.83
CA THR A 134 -17.43 10.83 -10.61
C THR A 134 -18.56 10.58 -9.62
N MET A 135 -18.85 11.51 -8.69
CA MET A 135 -19.90 11.32 -7.69
C MET A 135 -21.30 11.14 -8.30
N VAL A 136 -21.56 11.69 -9.49
CA VAL A 136 -22.83 11.49 -10.22
C VAL A 136 -22.94 10.12 -10.90
N LEU A 137 -21.84 9.35 -10.96
CA LEU A 137 -21.79 8.04 -11.59
C LEU A 137 -22.01 6.92 -10.55
N PRO A 138 -22.60 5.78 -10.96
CA PRO A 138 -22.58 4.54 -10.17
C PRO A 138 -21.14 4.05 -9.87
N PRO A 139 -20.93 3.28 -8.80
CA PRO A 139 -19.60 2.80 -8.37
C PRO A 139 -18.76 2.12 -9.46
N GLU A 140 -19.40 1.37 -10.36
CA GLU A 140 -18.75 0.66 -11.47
C GLU A 140 -18.13 1.67 -12.45
N PHE A 141 -18.89 2.70 -12.80
CA PHE A 141 -18.44 3.76 -13.69
C PHE A 141 -17.46 4.72 -13.01
N ARG A 142 -17.50 4.87 -11.69
CA ARG A 142 -16.43 5.55 -10.93
C ARG A 142 -15.11 4.80 -11.04
N GLY A 143 -15.16 3.47 -10.95
CA GLY A 143 -14.02 2.58 -11.18
C GLY A 143 -13.45 2.71 -12.59
N GLU A 144 -14.31 2.72 -13.60
CA GLU A 144 -13.92 2.94 -15.00
C GLU A 144 -13.31 4.33 -15.21
N ALA A 145 -13.91 5.39 -14.66
CA ALA A 145 -13.35 6.74 -14.72
C ALA A 145 -11.97 6.83 -14.07
N LEU A 146 -11.78 6.17 -12.92
CA LEU A 146 -10.49 6.07 -12.24
C LEU A 146 -9.44 5.36 -13.11
N SER A 147 -9.81 4.24 -13.72
CA SER A 147 -8.91 3.48 -14.59
C SER A 147 -8.43 4.24 -15.83
N ASN A 148 -9.26 5.17 -16.31
CA ASN A 148 -9.02 6.00 -17.49
C ASN A 148 -8.40 7.37 -17.17
N SER A 149 -8.19 7.69 -15.88
CA SER A 149 -7.57 8.95 -15.48
C SER A 149 -6.06 8.93 -15.75
N GLU A 150 -5.64 9.67 -16.78
CA GLU A 150 -4.21 9.76 -17.15
C GLU A 150 -3.37 10.34 -16.00
N LEU A 151 -3.86 11.38 -15.33
CA LEU A 151 -3.17 11.99 -14.19
C LEU A 151 -2.91 10.96 -13.09
N ILE A 152 -3.94 10.23 -12.66
CA ILE A 152 -3.81 9.26 -11.57
C ILE A 152 -2.91 8.10 -11.99
N ARG A 153 -3.08 7.60 -13.23
CA ARG A 153 -2.27 6.51 -13.77
C ARG A 153 -0.79 6.89 -13.91
N ASP A 154 -0.49 8.09 -14.39
CA ASP A 154 0.88 8.57 -14.60
C ASP A 154 1.58 8.78 -13.26
N VAL A 155 0.88 9.37 -12.28
CA VAL A 155 1.40 9.51 -10.93
C VAL A 155 1.65 8.13 -10.30
N HIS A 156 0.68 7.22 -10.37
CA HIS A 156 0.82 5.83 -9.90
C HIS A 156 2.03 5.12 -10.52
N ASN A 157 2.13 5.13 -11.85
CA ASN A 157 3.20 4.46 -12.58
C ASN A 157 4.58 5.09 -12.36
N SER A 158 4.66 6.35 -11.92
CA SER A 158 5.93 7.01 -11.62
C SER A 158 6.68 6.40 -10.41
N PHE A 159 5.99 5.60 -9.59
CA PHE A 159 6.55 4.89 -8.42
C PHE A 159 6.72 3.39 -8.64
N ALA A 160 6.38 2.89 -9.82
CA ALA A 160 6.67 1.51 -10.18
C ALA A 160 8.18 1.26 -10.18
N LYS A 161 8.59 0.06 -9.73
CA LYS A 161 9.99 -0.37 -9.82
C LYS A 161 10.45 -0.28 -11.27
N SER A 162 11.66 0.23 -11.51
CA SER A 162 12.20 0.20 -12.88
C SER A 162 12.33 -1.25 -13.32
N SER A 163 11.54 -1.68 -14.31
CA SER A 163 11.69 -2.98 -14.96
C SER A 163 12.38 -2.78 -16.30
N PRO A 164 13.73 -2.79 -16.35
CA PRO A 164 14.49 -2.59 -17.58
C PRO A 164 14.36 -3.75 -18.57
N PHE A 165 13.87 -4.89 -18.09
CA PHE A 165 13.55 -6.05 -18.91
C PHE A 165 12.03 -6.18 -19.00
N VAL A 166 11.54 -6.47 -20.21
CA VAL A 166 10.22 -7.06 -20.36
C VAL A 166 10.36 -8.48 -19.85
N ASP A 167 9.61 -8.86 -18.82
CA ASP A 167 9.64 -10.23 -18.32
C ASP A 167 8.87 -11.14 -19.29
N GLU A 168 9.46 -11.44 -20.45
CA GLU A 168 9.01 -12.50 -21.36
C GLU A 168 9.28 -13.91 -20.75
N THR A 169 9.89 -13.93 -19.56
CA THR A 169 10.29 -15.11 -18.80
C THR A 169 9.57 -15.22 -17.47
N GLN A 170 8.33 -14.74 -17.36
CA GLN A 170 7.36 -15.34 -16.44
C GLN A 170 7.24 -16.80 -16.84
N ARG A 171 8.22 -17.57 -16.38
CA ARG A 171 8.29 -19.00 -16.46
C ARG A 171 7.00 -19.43 -15.82
N THR A 172 6.30 -20.29 -16.52
CA THR A 172 5.29 -21.19 -16.00
C THR A 172 5.89 -22.08 -14.91
N SER A 173 6.45 -21.51 -13.83
CA SER A 173 6.49 -22.18 -12.55
C SER A 173 5.02 -22.39 -12.22
N GLY A 174 4.56 -23.64 -12.29
CA GLY A 174 3.14 -24.00 -12.08
C GLY A 174 2.64 -23.75 -10.66
N GLU A 175 3.28 -22.88 -9.89
CA GLU A 175 2.81 -22.38 -8.61
C GLU A 175 2.14 -21.02 -8.85
N PRO A 176 0.89 -20.83 -8.42
CA PRO A 176 0.24 -19.53 -8.51
C PRO A 176 1.06 -18.51 -7.70
N GLU A 177 1.39 -17.37 -8.32
CA GLU A 177 1.97 -16.25 -7.57
C GLU A 177 0.97 -15.78 -6.51
N ASP A 178 1.45 -15.55 -5.29
CA ASP A 178 0.65 -14.99 -4.22
C ASP A 178 0.19 -13.57 -4.63
N ALA A 179 -1.12 -13.39 -4.75
CA ALA A 179 -1.74 -12.09 -4.98
C ALA A 179 -2.00 -11.39 -3.64
N PHE A 180 -1.81 -10.07 -3.59
CA PHE A 180 -2.10 -9.23 -2.44
C PHE A 180 -3.17 -8.20 -2.78
N HIS A 181 -3.99 -7.84 -1.80
CA HIS A 181 -5.10 -6.91 -1.98
C HIS A 181 -5.13 -5.80 -0.93
N PHE A 182 -5.40 -4.58 -1.37
CA PHE A 182 -5.52 -3.39 -0.53
C PHE A 182 -6.99 -3.06 -0.29
N ILE A 183 -7.33 -2.78 0.97
CA ILE A 183 -8.63 -2.25 1.37
C ILE A 183 -8.45 -1.03 2.28
N ALA A 184 -9.43 -0.15 2.28
CA ALA A 184 -9.44 1.04 3.11
C ALA A 184 -10.49 0.97 4.22
N TYR A 185 -10.18 1.55 5.37
CA TYR A 185 -11.12 1.77 6.46
C TYR A 185 -11.12 3.25 6.84
N THR A 186 -12.30 3.86 6.94
CA THR A 186 -12.41 5.28 7.29
C THR A 186 -13.77 5.57 7.93
N PRO A 187 -13.84 6.46 8.95
CA PRO A 187 -15.11 6.91 9.50
C PRO A 187 -15.72 7.98 8.59
N ILE A 188 -16.95 7.78 8.12
CA ILE A 188 -17.69 8.73 7.28
C ILE A 188 -19.07 8.92 7.88
N ASN A 189 -19.46 10.18 8.12
CA ASN A 189 -20.79 10.55 8.64
C ASN A 189 -21.17 9.73 9.90
N GLY A 190 -20.22 9.59 10.83
CA GLY A 190 -20.42 8.87 12.10
C GLY A 190 -20.50 7.35 11.96
N THR A 191 -20.07 6.75 10.84
CA THR A 191 -20.08 5.30 10.60
C THR A 191 -18.72 4.82 10.12
N LEU A 192 -18.22 3.69 10.64
CA LEU A 192 -16.98 3.07 10.16
C LEU A 192 -17.27 2.25 8.91
N TYR A 193 -16.68 2.66 7.79
CA TYR A 193 -16.78 1.93 6.53
C TYR A 193 -15.49 1.21 6.17
N GLU A 194 -15.63 -0.01 5.68
CA GLU A 194 -14.63 -0.72 4.89
C GLU A 194 -14.96 -0.51 3.40
N LEU A 195 -13.98 0.01 2.66
CA LEU A 195 -14.06 0.35 1.25
C LEU A 195 -13.12 -0.58 0.48
N ASP A 196 -13.70 -1.66 -0.03
CA ASP A 196 -13.04 -2.68 -0.83
C ASP A 196 -13.62 -2.66 -2.25
N GLY A 197 -12.79 -2.33 -3.24
CA GLY A 197 -13.21 -2.23 -4.63
C GLY A 197 -13.65 -3.56 -5.26
N LEU A 198 -13.34 -4.70 -4.64
CA LEU A 198 -13.81 -6.01 -5.09
C LEU A 198 -15.17 -6.41 -4.49
N GLN A 199 -15.69 -5.63 -3.54
CA GLN A 199 -17.01 -5.86 -2.93
C GLN A 199 -18.11 -5.14 -3.72
N PRO A 200 -19.37 -5.63 -3.66
CA PRO A 200 -20.48 -5.00 -4.37
C PRO A 200 -20.92 -3.65 -3.78
N ALA A 201 -20.54 -3.35 -2.53
CA ALA A 201 -20.88 -2.12 -1.84
C ALA A 201 -19.90 -1.85 -0.68
N PRO A 202 -19.84 -0.61 -0.16
CA PRO A 202 -19.22 -0.32 1.13
C PRO A 202 -19.76 -1.24 2.22
N ILE A 203 -18.88 -1.66 3.13
CA ILE A 203 -19.25 -2.49 4.28
C ILE A 203 -19.26 -1.61 5.52
N SER A 204 -20.42 -1.48 6.16
CA SER A 204 -20.57 -0.80 7.44
C SER A 204 -20.18 -1.72 8.60
N HIS A 205 -19.35 -1.20 9.50
CA HIS A 205 -18.98 -1.80 10.79
C HIS A 205 -19.69 -1.11 11.97
N GLY A 206 -20.73 -0.30 11.68
CA GLY A 206 -21.54 0.39 12.67
C GLY A 206 -21.05 1.80 13.02
N PRO A 207 -21.70 2.45 14.00
CA PRO A 207 -21.40 3.83 14.39
C PRO A 207 -19.95 4.01 14.82
N CYS A 208 -19.30 5.09 14.40
CA CYS A 208 -17.91 5.39 14.71
C CYS A 208 -17.66 6.90 14.53
N ILE A 209 -17.32 7.57 15.63
CA ILE A 209 -16.82 8.95 15.60
C ILE A 209 -15.28 8.96 15.55
N ALA A 210 -14.66 10.10 15.22
CA ALA A 210 -13.22 10.21 15.03
C ALA A 210 -12.39 9.70 16.23
N ASP A 211 -12.82 9.99 17.47
CA ASP A 211 -12.10 9.58 18.69
C ASP A 211 -12.17 8.06 18.95
N GLU A 212 -13.23 7.40 18.49
CA GLU A 212 -13.43 5.95 18.65
C GLU A 212 -12.79 5.16 17.51
N PHE A 213 -12.41 5.83 16.41
CA PHE A 213 -11.92 5.19 15.20
C PHE A 213 -10.70 4.28 15.46
N PRO A 214 -9.66 4.70 16.20
CA PRO A 214 -8.50 3.84 16.46
C PRO A 214 -8.85 2.51 17.12
N ALA A 215 -9.73 2.51 18.13
CA ALA A 215 -10.13 1.28 18.81
C ALA A 215 -10.99 0.39 17.90
N LYS A 216 -12.02 0.96 17.27
CA LYS A 216 -12.96 0.21 16.44
C LYS A 216 -12.30 -0.41 15.22
N VAL A 217 -11.39 0.31 14.56
CA VAL A 217 -10.71 -0.22 13.37
C VAL A 217 -9.73 -1.35 13.73
N MET A 218 -9.04 -1.26 14.86
CA MET A 218 -8.15 -2.33 15.32
C MET A 218 -8.93 -3.60 15.65
N ASP A 219 -10.10 -3.50 16.30
CA ASP A 219 -10.96 -4.64 16.56
C ASP A 219 -11.41 -5.35 15.26
N VAL A 220 -11.77 -4.57 14.23
CA VAL A 220 -12.15 -5.08 12.91
C VAL A 220 -10.96 -5.78 12.24
N LEU A 221 -9.78 -5.17 12.27
CA LEU A 221 -8.57 -5.71 11.66
C LEU A 221 -8.10 -7.00 12.36
N GLN A 222 -8.17 -7.07 13.69
CA GLN A 222 -7.86 -8.28 14.45
C GLN A 222 -8.81 -9.44 14.06
N ARG A 223 -10.12 -9.17 13.94
CA ARG A 223 -11.08 -10.17 13.45
C ARG A 223 -10.83 -10.59 12.01
N ARG A 224 -10.27 -9.72 11.16
CA ARG A 224 -9.87 -10.07 9.79
C ARG A 224 -8.62 -10.96 9.79
N ILE A 225 -7.58 -10.59 10.54
CA ILE A 225 -6.33 -11.36 10.63
C ILE A 225 -6.59 -12.75 11.20
N ALA A 226 -7.48 -12.87 12.19
CA ALA A 226 -7.87 -14.16 12.78
C ALA A 226 -8.51 -15.18 11.81
N ARG A 227 -8.82 -14.76 10.57
CA ARG A 227 -9.33 -15.66 9.51
C ARG A 227 -8.21 -16.36 8.74
N TYR A 228 -6.98 -15.87 8.85
CA TYR A 228 -5.80 -16.45 8.22
C TYR A 228 -5.16 -17.49 9.14
N ASP A 229 -4.33 -18.34 8.54
CA ASP A 229 -3.51 -19.27 9.32
C ASP A 229 -2.55 -18.51 10.25
N MET A 230 -2.27 -19.08 11.42
CA MET A 230 -1.37 -18.46 12.42
C MET A 230 0.06 -18.25 11.90
N SER A 231 0.47 -18.99 10.86
CA SER A 231 1.76 -18.83 10.19
C SER A 231 1.77 -17.72 9.13
N GLU A 232 0.60 -17.22 8.72
CA GLU A 232 0.52 -16.11 7.78
C GLU A 232 0.78 -14.80 8.53
N ILE A 233 1.86 -14.12 8.14
CA ILE A 233 2.31 -12.85 8.75
C ILE A 233 2.41 -11.73 7.73
N ARG A 234 2.08 -11.99 6.45
CA ARG A 234 2.26 -11.03 5.35
C ARG A 234 1.07 -10.08 5.28
N PHE A 235 1.04 -9.19 6.26
CA PHE A 235 0.12 -8.07 6.34
C PHE A 235 0.90 -6.76 6.34
N ASN A 236 0.26 -5.69 5.86
CA ASN A 236 0.78 -4.34 6.04
C ASN A 236 -0.37 -3.42 6.43
N LEU A 237 -0.11 -2.48 7.32
CA LEU A 237 -1.10 -1.51 7.78
C LEU A 237 -0.49 -0.12 7.74
N MET A 238 -1.15 0.79 7.04
CA MET A 238 -0.74 2.19 6.96
C MET A 238 -1.89 3.09 7.36
N ALA A 239 -1.61 4.14 8.13
CA ALA A 239 -2.56 5.16 8.51
C ALA A 239 -2.37 6.42 7.66
N MET A 240 -3.46 6.93 7.08
CA MET A 240 -3.49 8.25 6.47
C MET A 240 -3.74 9.28 7.56
N VAL A 241 -2.79 10.18 7.79
CA VAL A 241 -2.77 11.11 8.92
C VAL A 241 -2.36 12.51 8.46
N ARG A 242 -2.59 13.52 9.28
CA ARG A 242 -2.07 14.87 9.00
C ARG A 242 -0.55 14.85 8.98
N ASP A 243 0.06 15.63 8.09
CA ASP A 243 1.50 15.72 7.97
C ASP A 243 2.13 16.08 9.32
N LEU A 244 2.96 15.17 9.83
CA LEU A 244 3.53 15.28 11.18
C LEU A 244 4.49 16.48 11.29
N ARG A 245 5.05 16.95 10.17
CA ARG A 245 5.86 18.17 10.13
C ARG A 245 5.01 19.42 10.37
N VAL A 246 3.78 19.43 9.86
CA VAL A 246 2.83 20.54 10.12
C VAL A 246 2.47 20.55 11.60
N ARG A 247 2.11 19.38 12.16
CA ARG A 247 1.82 19.24 13.59
C ARG A 247 3.02 19.67 14.47
N ALA A 248 4.24 19.24 14.15
CA ALA A 248 5.44 19.60 14.90
C ALA A 248 5.70 21.11 14.88
N ARG A 249 5.48 21.78 13.73
CA ARG A 249 5.60 23.24 13.61
C ARG A 249 4.56 23.98 14.45
N GLU A 250 3.31 23.51 14.48
CA GLU A 250 2.23 24.14 15.24
C GLU A 250 2.48 24.09 16.75
N ILE A 251 3.02 22.98 17.26
CA ILE A 251 3.33 22.84 18.70
C ILE A 251 4.72 23.36 19.08
N GLY A 252 5.53 23.79 18.11
CA GLY A 252 6.90 24.29 18.33
C GLY A 252 7.90 23.20 18.72
N ASP A 253 7.64 21.93 18.38
CA ASP A 253 8.55 20.81 18.67
C ASP A 253 9.61 20.70 17.56
N GLY A 254 10.75 21.34 17.78
CA GLY A 254 11.87 21.34 16.83
C GLY A 254 12.52 19.96 16.63
N GLU A 255 12.54 19.12 17.67
CA GLU A 255 13.14 17.78 17.58
C GLU A 255 12.27 16.85 16.74
N ALA A 256 10.95 16.86 16.97
CA ALA A 256 10.01 16.10 16.16
C ALA A 256 10.04 16.56 14.70
N LEU A 257 10.13 17.87 14.45
CA LEU A 257 10.22 18.42 13.10
C LEU A 257 11.48 17.92 12.37
N GLU A 258 12.64 17.98 13.01
CA GLU A 258 13.89 17.51 12.41
C GLU A 258 13.87 16.01 12.10
N ARG A 259 13.28 15.21 13.00
CA ARG A 259 13.09 13.76 12.81
C ARG A 259 12.23 13.47 11.59
N GLU A 260 11.08 14.14 11.47
CA GLU A 260 10.18 13.98 10.33
C GLU A 260 10.83 14.49 9.03
N GLU A 261 11.60 15.58 9.06
CA GLU A 261 12.34 16.05 7.89
C GLU A 261 13.45 15.09 7.46
N GLN A 262 14.14 14.44 8.41
CA GLN A 262 15.11 13.39 8.08
C GLN A 262 14.43 12.19 7.43
N LYS A 263 13.31 11.73 8.00
CA LYS A 263 12.49 10.67 7.41
C LYS A 263 12.07 10.99 5.98
N ARG A 264 11.68 12.23 5.70
CA ARG A 264 11.37 12.68 4.32
C ARG A 264 12.57 12.59 3.39
N ARG A 265 13.78 12.95 3.85
CA ARG A 265 15.00 12.83 3.04
C ARG A 265 15.32 11.36 2.73
N ASP A 266 15.17 10.49 3.72
CA ASP A 266 15.43 9.06 3.55
C ASP A 266 14.46 8.43 2.53
N TRP A 267 13.16 8.74 2.61
CA TRP A 267 12.20 8.30 1.61
C TRP A 267 12.47 8.85 0.21
N GLN A 268 12.94 10.10 0.07
CA GLN A 268 13.35 10.64 -1.23
C GLN A 268 14.51 9.85 -1.82
N PHE A 269 15.50 9.51 -0.99
CA PHE A 269 16.63 8.72 -1.39
C PHE A 269 16.22 7.31 -1.82
N GLU A 270 15.38 6.63 -1.03
CA GLU A 270 14.86 5.31 -1.39
C GLU A 270 14.04 5.35 -2.68
N ASN A 271 13.18 6.35 -2.89
CA ASN A 271 12.43 6.50 -4.13
C ASN A 271 13.34 6.74 -5.34
N ALA A 272 14.45 7.46 -5.17
CA ALA A 272 15.45 7.60 -6.21
C ALA A 272 16.09 6.25 -6.56
N LEU A 273 16.36 5.40 -5.55
CA LEU A 273 16.84 4.04 -5.77
C LEU A 273 15.79 3.16 -6.47
N ARG A 274 14.52 3.18 -6.03
CA ARG A 274 13.43 2.39 -6.63
C ARG A 274 13.24 2.67 -8.13
N ARG A 275 13.45 3.91 -8.54
CA ARG A 275 13.33 4.36 -9.93
C ARG A 275 14.60 4.16 -10.76
N HIS A 276 15.74 3.89 -10.13
CA HIS A 276 17.02 3.79 -10.82
C HIS A 276 17.18 2.43 -11.52
N ASN A 277 17.53 2.47 -12.80
CA ASN A 277 17.87 1.27 -13.55
C ASN A 277 19.30 0.81 -13.23
N PHE A 278 19.43 -0.19 -12.35
CA PHE A 278 20.72 -0.73 -11.92
C PHE A 278 21.44 -1.63 -12.95
N VAL A 279 20.90 -1.87 -14.15
CA VAL A 279 21.54 -2.78 -15.14
C VAL A 279 22.93 -2.28 -15.54
N GLY A 280 23.08 -0.98 -15.77
CA GLY A 280 24.38 -0.39 -16.10
C GLY A 280 25.39 -0.53 -14.96
N PHE A 281 24.95 -0.27 -13.73
CA PHE A 281 25.75 -0.43 -12.52
C PHE A 281 26.18 -1.89 -12.30
N ALA A 282 25.24 -2.83 -12.36
CA ALA A 282 25.52 -4.26 -12.23
C ALA A 282 26.51 -4.75 -13.31
N GLY A 283 26.35 -4.28 -14.54
CA GLY A 283 27.29 -4.56 -15.63
C GLY A 283 28.70 -4.03 -15.37
N ALA A 284 28.83 -2.82 -14.82
CA ALA A 284 30.13 -2.24 -14.47
C ALA A 284 30.80 -2.97 -13.30
N VAL A 285 30.04 -3.30 -12.25
CA VAL A 285 30.53 -4.10 -11.12
C VAL A 285 30.99 -5.47 -11.59
N LEU A 286 30.20 -6.15 -12.43
CA LEU A 286 30.57 -7.45 -12.98
C LEU A 286 31.88 -7.37 -13.78
N LYS A 287 32.03 -6.36 -14.64
CA LYS A 287 33.27 -6.15 -15.41
C LYS A 287 34.47 -5.96 -14.49
N GLY A 288 34.36 -5.11 -13.48
CA GLY A 288 35.45 -4.87 -12.52
C GLY A 288 35.86 -6.14 -11.77
N VAL A 289 34.89 -6.90 -11.26
CA VAL A 289 35.17 -8.17 -10.56
C VAL A 289 35.84 -9.19 -11.49
N VAL A 290 35.42 -9.27 -12.74
CA VAL A 290 36.03 -10.17 -13.74
C VAL A 290 37.46 -9.73 -14.05
N GLU A 291 37.69 -8.43 -14.26
CA GLU A 291 39.04 -7.87 -14.48
C GLU A 291 39.98 -8.18 -13.31
N ASP A 292 39.53 -8.00 -12.07
CA ASP A 292 40.30 -8.32 -10.87
C ASP A 292 40.66 -9.81 -10.80
N LYS A 293 39.70 -10.70 -11.10
CA LYS A 293 39.93 -12.15 -11.09
C LYS A 293 40.86 -12.62 -12.20
N LEU A 294 40.80 -11.98 -13.36
CA LEU A 294 41.76 -12.23 -14.44
C LEU A 294 43.15 -11.69 -14.10
N ALA A 295 43.26 -10.57 -13.38
CA ALA A 295 44.54 -10.04 -12.92
C ALA A 295 45.22 -10.94 -11.87
N GLU A 296 44.45 -11.61 -11.00
CA GLU A 296 44.98 -12.51 -9.97
C GLU A 296 45.67 -13.78 -10.53
N GLY A 297 45.19 -14.32 -11.66
CA GLY A 297 45.71 -15.58 -12.18
C GLY A 297 45.20 -16.00 -13.56
N GLY A 298 44.80 -15.03 -14.37
CA GLY A 298 44.26 -15.24 -15.71
C GLY A 298 43.00 -16.11 -15.73
N ASP A 299 42.80 -16.83 -16.83
CA ASP A 299 41.62 -17.66 -17.04
C ASP A 299 41.46 -18.76 -15.98
N ALA A 300 42.55 -19.27 -15.42
CA ALA A 300 42.50 -20.32 -14.41
C ALA A 300 41.87 -19.84 -13.08
N ALA A 301 42.21 -18.63 -12.64
CA ALA A 301 41.63 -18.03 -11.43
C ALA A 301 40.15 -17.70 -11.63
N TYR A 302 39.79 -17.16 -12.81
CA TYR A 302 38.41 -16.90 -13.17
C TYR A 302 37.55 -18.18 -13.19
N GLN A 303 38.01 -19.24 -13.87
CA GLN A 303 37.27 -20.51 -13.93
C GLN A 303 37.13 -21.14 -12.54
N LYS A 304 38.18 -21.10 -11.71
CA LYS A 304 38.10 -21.58 -10.32
C LYS A 304 37.03 -20.83 -9.53
N TRP A 305 36.98 -19.50 -9.64
CA TRP A 305 35.96 -18.68 -8.97
C TRP A 305 34.53 -19.03 -9.41
N ILE A 306 34.31 -19.23 -10.72
CA ILE A 306 33.01 -19.64 -11.25
C ILE A 306 32.59 -21.02 -10.72
N GLU A 307 33.49 -22.00 -10.70
CA GLU A 307 33.19 -23.34 -10.19
C GLU A 307 32.91 -23.34 -8.68
N GLU A 308 33.64 -22.55 -7.88
CA GLU A 308 33.35 -22.35 -6.45
C GLU A 308 31.97 -21.71 -6.24
N ALA A 309 31.59 -20.72 -7.06
CA ALA A 309 30.29 -20.07 -7.01
C ALA A 309 29.15 -21.05 -7.37
N LYS A 310 29.34 -21.88 -8.41
CA LYS A 310 28.39 -22.94 -8.78
C LYS A 310 28.23 -23.97 -7.66
N ALA A 311 29.33 -24.41 -7.05
CA ALA A 311 29.30 -25.37 -5.95
C ALA A 311 28.55 -24.83 -4.74
N LYS A 312 28.83 -23.59 -4.32
CA LYS A 312 28.09 -22.91 -3.24
C LYS A 312 26.59 -22.78 -3.54
N THR A 313 26.25 -22.46 -4.78
CA THR A 313 24.84 -22.33 -5.21
C THR A 313 24.13 -23.69 -5.14
N LYS A 314 24.77 -24.76 -5.63
CA LYS A 314 24.24 -26.12 -5.53
C LYS A 314 24.03 -26.55 -4.08
N GLN A 315 25.01 -26.29 -3.21
CA GLN A 315 24.91 -26.61 -1.78
C GLN A 315 23.74 -25.88 -1.10
N ARG A 316 23.51 -24.60 -1.42
CA ARG A 316 22.36 -23.83 -0.91
C ARG A 316 21.01 -24.37 -1.40
N LEU A 317 20.94 -24.81 -2.65
CA LEU A 317 19.71 -25.40 -3.20
C LEU A 317 19.42 -26.75 -2.54
N GLU A 318 20.45 -27.58 -2.33
CA GLU A 318 20.32 -28.86 -1.63
C GLU A 318 19.95 -28.68 -0.16
N SER A 319 20.50 -27.67 0.53
CA SER A 319 20.12 -27.36 1.92
C SER A 319 18.68 -26.87 2.02
N LYS A 320 18.21 -26.04 1.08
CA LYS A 320 16.79 -25.62 1.02
C LYS A 320 15.85 -26.79 0.75
N ARG A 321 16.23 -27.72 -0.14
CA ARG A 321 15.42 -28.93 -0.42
C ARG A 321 15.37 -29.89 0.77
N ARG A 322 16.44 -29.96 1.58
CA ARG A 322 16.48 -30.79 2.80
C ARG A 322 15.78 -30.13 3.99
N GLY A 323 15.75 -28.81 4.06
CA GLY A 323 15.06 -28.04 5.11
C GLY A 323 13.56 -27.83 4.88
N GLY A 324 13.02 -28.21 3.72
CA GLY A 324 11.59 -28.15 3.40
C GLY A 324 10.76 -29.35 3.89
N GLY A 325 11.34 -30.22 4.71
CA GLY A 325 10.64 -31.35 5.34
C GLY A 325 10.75 -31.25 6.86
N GLY A 326 9.63 -30.85 7.49
CA GLY A 326 9.34 -30.73 8.92
C GLY A 326 10.38 -31.18 9.95
N GLY A 327 10.66 -30.29 10.90
CA GLY A 327 11.30 -30.63 12.16
C GLY A 327 11.92 -29.41 12.82
N ASP A 328 11.15 -28.75 13.69
CA ASP A 328 11.69 -27.87 14.73
C ASP A 328 12.82 -28.62 15.45
N VAL A 329 14.01 -28.03 15.46
CA VAL A 329 15.05 -28.41 16.41
C VAL A 329 15.03 -27.35 17.49
N GLU A 330 14.39 -27.68 18.61
CA GLU A 330 14.61 -27.06 19.91
C GLU A 330 16.12 -26.93 20.14
N MET A 331 16.59 -25.70 20.31
CA MET A 331 17.93 -25.44 20.83
C MET A 331 17.76 -25.01 22.29
N GLU A 332 17.76 -25.99 23.20
CA GLU A 332 18.16 -25.74 24.59
C GLU A 332 19.64 -25.37 24.60
N GLY A 333 19.93 -24.21 25.18
CA GLY A 333 21.26 -23.69 25.47
C GLY A 333 21.17 -22.46 26.36
#